data_AF-A0A953A0A0-F1
#
_entry.id   AF-A0A953A0A0-F1
#
_cell.length_a   1.000
_cell.length_b   1.000
_cell.length_c   1.000
_cell.angle_alpha   90.00
_cell.angle_beta   90.00
_cell.angle_gamma   90.00
#
_symmetry.space_group_name_H-M   'P 1'
#
loop_
_entity.id
_entity.type
_entity.pdbx_description
1 polymer ?
#
loop_
_entity_poly.entity_id
_entity_poly.type
_entity_poly.pdbx_seq_one_letter_code
_entity_poly.pdbx_strand_id
1 'polypeptide(L)'
;GLRQAAPSSLAFLTSISRSHFKEVLEFVEGLGIEFGLEPSLVGEKNHASHTVFGIRASGEERELSSPEPTYLAVGYRYSRLGKRMGLRKEVPMASCTIFSQEKTRPRGED
;
A
#
# COMPACT_ATOMS: atom_id res chain seq x y z
N GLY A 1 -8.01 4.87 19.79
CA GLY A 1 -9.14 5.36 18.95
C GLY A 1 -9.77 4.22 18.16
N LEU A 2 -10.94 4.43 17.53
CA LEU A 2 -11.77 3.36 16.91
C LEU A 2 -10.98 2.39 16.00
N ARG A 3 -9.97 2.89 15.26
CA ARG A 3 -9.08 2.09 14.40
C ARG A 3 -8.23 1.06 15.15
N GLN A 4 -7.74 1.40 16.35
CA GLN A 4 -6.91 0.50 17.17
C GLN A 4 -7.73 -0.60 17.85
N ALA A 5 -9.04 -0.38 18.02
CA ALA A 5 -9.97 -1.37 18.54
C ALA A 5 -10.55 -2.28 17.43
N ALA A 6 -10.30 -1.95 16.16
CA ALA A 6 -10.78 -2.73 15.03
C ALA A 6 -9.98 -4.03 14.87
N PRO A 7 -10.61 -5.15 14.47
CA PRO A 7 -9.90 -6.38 14.18
C PRO A 7 -8.88 -6.17 13.05
N SER A 8 -7.66 -6.68 13.25
CA SER A 8 -6.61 -6.61 12.22
C SER A 8 -6.96 -7.51 11.04
N SER A 9 -6.84 -6.99 9.82
CA SER A 9 -7.00 -7.76 8.57
C SER A 9 -6.06 -8.97 8.50
N LEU A 10 -4.89 -8.90 9.13
CA LEU A 10 -3.90 -9.97 9.20
C LEU A 10 -4.41 -11.22 9.95
N ALA A 11 -5.35 -11.04 10.88
CA ALA A 11 -5.97 -12.14 11.62
C ALA A 11 -6.86 -13.02 10.73
N PHE A 12 -7.39 -12.45 9.63
CA PHE A 12 -8.36 -13.10 8.74
C PHE A 12 -7.74 -13.63 7.43
N LEU A 13 -6.41 -13.62 7.31
CA LEU A 13 -5.74 -14.21 6.15
C LEU A 13 -5.97 -15.73 6.10
N THR A 14 -6.39 -16.22 4.93
CA THR A 14 -6.37 -17.66 4.62
C THR A 14 -4.94 -18.21 4.67
N SER A 15 -4.78 -19.54 4.74
CA SER A 15 -3.46 -20.17 4.70
C SER A 15 -2.64 -19.76 3.46
N ILE A 16 -3.28 -19.76 2.29
CA ILE A 16 -2.67 -19.35 1.02
C ILE A 16 -2.24 -17.88 1.07
N SER A 17 -3.13 -16.98 1.50
CA SER A 17 -2.79 -15.55 1.59
C SER A 17 -1.68 -15.29 2.60
N ARG A 18 -1.63 -16.06 3.69
CA ARG A 18 -0.58 -15.95 4.72
C ARG A 18 0.76 -16.43 4.19
N SER A 19 0.81 -17.51 3.42
CA SER A 19 2.04 -17.99 2.75
C SER A 19 2.57 -16.93 1.78
N HIS A 20 1.71 -16.43 0.89
CA HIS A 20 2.08 -15.36 -0.05
C HIS A 20 2.59 -14.12 0.69
N PHE A 21 1.94 -13.72 1.79
CA PHE A 21 2.37 -12.55 2.55
C PHE A 21 3.76 -12.75 3.17
N LYS A 22 4.04 -13.94 3.74
CA LYS A 22 5.36 -14.27 4.29
C LYS A 22 6.46 -14.22 3.24
N GLU A 23 6.25 -14.82 2.07
CA GLU A 23 7.23 -14.78 0.96
C GLU A 23 7.55 -13.33 0.57
N VAL A 24 6.54 -12.46 0.50
CA VAL A 24 6.77 -11.04 0.21
C VAL A 24 7.60 -10.36 1.30
N LEU A 25 7.33 -10.63 2.57
CA LEU A 25 8.14 -10.08 3.67
C LEU A 25 9.59 -10.57 3.59
N GLU A 26 9.81 -11.87 3.37
CA GLU A 26 11.13 -12.46 3.20
C GLU A 26 11.92 -11.81 2.04
N PHE A 27 11.25 -11.53 0.92
CA PHE A 27 11.87 -10.80 -0.19
C PHE A 27 12.23 -9.36 0.18
N VAL A 28 11.35 -8.63 0.87
CA VAL A 28 11.59 -7.23 1.28
C VAL A 28 12.74 -7.17 2.30
N GLU A 29 12.78 -8.09 3.26
CA GLU A 29 13.86 -8.25 4.24
C GLU A 29 15.17 -8.62 3.56
N GLY A 30 15.15 -9.57 2.62
CA GLY A 30 16.33 -9.98 1.85
C GLY A 30 16.92 -8.87 0.98
N LEU A 31 16.12 -7.88 0.60
CA LEU A 31 16.57 -6.67 -0.10
C LEU A 31 17.06 -5.55 0.84
N GLY A 32 16.98 -5.75 2.16
CA GLY A 32 17.38 -4.74 3.15
C GLY A 32 16.45 -3.53 3.21
N ILE A 33 15.19 -3.67 2.78
CA ILE A 33 14.22 -2.58 2.79
C ILE A 33 13.50 -2.56 4.14
N GLU A 34 13.57 -1.43 4.85
CA GLU A 34 12.81 -1.24 6.09
C GLU A 34 11.31 -1.15 5.80
N PHE A 35 10.50 -1.89 6.57
CA PHE A 35 9.05 -1.84 6.47
C PHE A 35 8.39 -1.95 7.85
N GLY A 36 7.12 -1.55 7.91
CA GLY A 36 6.25 -1.77 9.05
C GLY A 36 4.91 -2.31 8.59
N LEU A 37 4.24 -3.08 9.46
CA LEU A 37 2.88 -3.54 9.20
C LEU A 37 1.89 -2.42 9.52
N GLU A 38 1.05 -2.07 8.54
CA GLU A 38 -0.01 -1.08 8.69
C GLU A 38 -1.37 -1.72 8.42
N PRO A 39 -2.05 -2.28 9.45
CA PRO A 39 -3.33 -2.94 9.28
C PRO A 39 -4.45 -2.04 8.76
N SER A 40 -4.31 -0.71 8.89
CA SER A 40 -5.27 0.26 8.37
C SER A 40 -5.08 0.59 6.89
N LEU A 41 -4.00 0.13 6.25
CA LEU A 41 -3.77 0.30 4.83
C LEU A 41 -4.63 -0.69 4.04
N VAL A 42 -5.60 -0.15 3.30
CA VAL A 42 -6.53 -0.93 2.48
C VAL A 42 -6.32 -0.59 1.01
N GLY A 43 -6.25 -1.62 0.16
CA GLY A 43 -6.12 -1.46 -1.28
C GLY A 43 -7.42 -1.03 -1.96
N GLU A 44 -7.39 -0.92 -3.28
CA GLU A 44 -8.59 -0.60 -4.07
C GLU A 44 -9.69 -1.66 -3.87
N LYS A 45 -10.92 -1.21 -3.59
CA LYS A 45 -12.05 -2.03 -3.13
C LYS A 45 -12.48 -3.11 -4.12
N ASN A 46 -12.35 -2.85 -5.41
CA ASN A 46 -12.92 -3.68 -6.46
C ASN A 46 -11.96 -4.78 -6.92
N HIS A 47 -10.66 -4.52 -7.00
CA HIS A 47 -9.74 -5.48 -7.60
C HIS A 47 -8.47 -5.79 -6.82
N ALA A 48 -8.15 -5.08 -5.73
CA ALA A 48 -6.99 -5.43 -4.92
C ALA A 48 -7.11 -6.85 -4.33
N SER A 49 -5.97 -7.53 -4.22
CA SER A 49 -5.87 -8.89 -3.68
C SER A 49 -4.47 -9.14 -3.13
N HIS A 50 -4.37 -9.81 -1.99
CA HIS A 50 -3.10 -10.11 -1.31
C HIS A 50 -2.36 -8.82 -0.91
N THR A 51 -1.17 -8.56 -1.43
CA THR A 51 -0.29 -7.47 -0.98
C THR A 51 -0.86 -6.09 -1.30
N VAL A 52 -0.82 -5.21 -0.29
CA VAL A 52 -1.01 -3.76 -0.39
C VAL A 52 0.15 -3.13 0.38
N PHE A 53 0.76 -2.08 -0.17
CA PHE A 53 1.88 -1.38 0.45
C PHE A 53 1.81 0.12 0.18
N GLY A 54 2.43 0.89 1.06
CA GLY A 54 2.58 2.34 0.93
C GLY A 54 4.02 2.73 1.25
N ILE A 55 4.59 3.62 0.45
CA ILE A 55 5.91 4.20 0.64
C ILE A 55 5.71 5.58 1.28
N ARG A 56 6.41 5.82 2.38
CA ARG A 56 6.40 7.10 3.10
C ARG A 56 7.81 7.68 3.14
N ALA A 57 7.91 9.00 3.26
CA ALA A 57 9.20 9.65 3.52
C ALA A 57 9.77 9.15 4.87
N SER A 58 11.09 9.00 4.92
CA SER A 58 11.84 8.75 6.16
C SER A 58 12.20 10.09 6.81
N GLY A 59 11.89 10.29 8.09
CA GLY A 59 12.30 11.49 8.85
C GLY A 59 11.26 12.61 8.96
N GLU A 60 11.70 13.78 9.45
CA GLU A 60 10.92 14.95 9.94
C GLU A 60 10.00 15.65 8.90
N GLU A 61 9.80 15.06 7.73
CA GLU A 61 8.88 15.54 6.68
C GLU A 61 7.42 15.11 6.96
N ARG A 62 7.12 14.68 8.19
CA ARG A 62 5.75 14.72 8.71
C ARG A 62 5.38 16.18 8.84
N GLU A 63 4.85 16.79 7.78
CA GLU A 63 4.08 18.00 7.97
C GLU A 63 3.05 17.75 9.06
N LEU A 64 3.14 18.50 10.16
CA LEU A 64 2.22 18.53 11.30
C LEU A 64 0.79 18.97 10.92
N SER A 65 0.50 19.11 9.62
CA SER A 65 -0.75 19.67 9.08
C SER A 65 -1.86 18.62 8.87
N SER A 66 -1.53 17.31 8.91
CA SER A 66 -2.47 16.22 8.63
C SER A 66 -2.41 15.09 9.67
N PRO A 67 -3.55 14.66 10.24
CA PRO A 67 -3.61 13.49 11.13
C PRO A 67 -3.46 12.15 10.40
N GLU A 68 -3.48 12.12 9.06
CA GLU A 68 -3.34 10.91 8.25
C GLU A 68 -1.92 10.78 7.66
N PRO A 69 -1.38 9.54 7.54
CA PRO A 69 -0.07 9.30 6.96
C PRO A 69 -0.02 9.71 5.48
N THR A 70 0.87 10.64 5.15
CA THR A 70 1.17 11.02 3.77
C THR A 70 2.04 9.96 3.10
N TYR A 71 1.51 9.29 2.08
CA TYR A 71 2.25 8.33 1.26
C TYR A 71 2.79 9.00 -0.01
N LEU A 72 4.06 8.77 -0.32
CA LEU A 72 4.71 9.16 -1.58
C LEU A 72 4.29 8.25 -2.74
N ALA A 73 3.99 6.99 -2.43
CA ALA A 73 3.48 6.02 -3.38
C ALA A 73 2.62 4.98 -2.68
N VAL A 74 1.65 4.43 -3.40
CA VAL A 74 0.82 3.31 -2.93
C VAL A 74 0.76 2.26 -4.03
N GLY A 75 0.87 0.99 -3.65
CA GLY A 75 0.78 -0.12 -4.57
C GLY A 75 0.00 -1.29 -4.00
N TYR A 76 -0.47 -2.13 -4.90
CA TYR A 76 -1.21 -3.35 -4.56
C TYR A 76 -1.12 -4.37 -5.68
N ARG A 77 -1.33 -5.64 -5.31
CA ARG A 77 -1.50 -6.75 -6.23
C ARG A 77 -2.98 -6.91 -6.58
N TYR A 78 -3.28 -7.33 -7.80
CA TYR A 78 -4.63 -7.65 -8.28
C TYR A 78 -4.56 -8.80 -9.28
N SER A 79 -5.49 -9.76 -9.19
CA SER A 79 -5.55 -10.89 -10.15
C SER A 79 -6.86 -10.95 -10.93
N ARG A 80 -7.91 -10.32 -10.40
CA ARG A 80 -9.27 -10.45 -10.92
C ARG A 80 -9.59 -9.44 -12.02
N LEU A 81 -8.74 -8.43 -12.23
CA LEU A 81 -8.99 -7.38 -13.21
C LEU A 81 -9.08 -7.93 -14.65
N GLY A 82 -8.21 -8.87 -15.02
CA GLY A 82 -8.21 -9.47 -16.37
C GLY A 82 -9.57 -10.09 -16.74
N LYS A 83 -10.18 -10.87 -15.84
CA LYS A 83 -11.53 -11.42 -16.05
C LYS A 83 -12.60 -10.33 -16.16
N ARG A 84 -12.51 -9.27 -15.34
CA ARG A 84 -13.43 -8.12 -15.43
C ARG A 84 -13.32 -7.37 -16.77
N MET A 85 -12.16 -7.47 -17.42
CA MET A 85 -11.89 -6.89 -18.75
C MET A 85 -12.12 -7.87 -19.91
N GLY A 86 -12.74 -9.03 -19.66
CA GLY A 86 -13.10 -10.00 -20.71
C GLY A 86 -12.01 -11.01 -21.05
N LEU A 87 -10.89 -11.05 -20.31
CA LEU A 87 -9.88 -12.10 -20.50
C LEU A 87 -10.38 -13.45 -19.97
N ARG A 88 -10.03 -14.53 -20.67
CA ARG A 88 -10.41 -15.90 -20.31
C ARG A 88 -9.82 -16.38 -18.98
N LYS A 89 -8.68 -15.81 -18.56
CA LYS A 89 -7.94 -16.23 -17.36
C LYS A 89 -7.70 -15.03 -16.45
N GLU A 90 -7.52 -15.34 -15.17
CA GLU A 90 -6.94 -14.36 -14.24
C GLU A 90 -5.47 -14.15 -14.58
N VAL A 91 -5.05 -12.90 -14.53
CA VAL A 91 -3.67 -12.50 -14.76
C VAL A 91 -3.21 -11.81 -13.48
N PRO A 92 -2.31 -12.44 -12.70
CA PRO A 92 -1.67 -11.80 -11.56
C PRO A 92 -0.89 -10.57 -12.01
N MET A 93 -1.18 -9.43 -11.38
CA MET A 93 -0.51 -8.15 -11.66
C MET A 93 -0.25 -7.42 -10.34
N ALA A 94 0.75 -6.56 -10.33
CA ALA A 94 0.99 -5.60 -9.26
C ALA A 94 1.24 -4.22 -9.88
N SER A 95 0.80 -3.18 -9.19
CA SER A 95 1.03 -1.80 -9.60
C SER A 95 1.52 -0.97 -8.43
N CYS A 96 2.20 0.12 -8.77
CA CYS A 96 2.57 1.18 -7.85
C CYS A 96 2.20 2.51 -8.51
N THR A 97 1.47 3.35 -7.79
CA THR A 97 1.20 4.73 -8.19
C THR A 97 2.07 5.64 -7.35
N ILE A 98 2.88 6.45 -8.01
CA ILE A 98 3.76 7.45 -7.38
C ILE A 98 3.06 8.81 -7.48
N PHE A 99 2.96 9.52 -6.37
CA PHE A 99 2.32 10.83 -6.31
C PHE A 99 3.37 11.93 -6.49
N SER A 100 3.11 12.86 -7.41
CA SER A 100 3.90 14.09 -7.52
C SER A 100 3.39 15.08 -6.47
N GLN A 101 4.26 15.50 -5.55
CA GLN A 101 3.98 16.63 -4.68
C GLN A 101 4.14 17.91 -5.52
N GLU A 102 3.09 18.74 -5.61
CA GLU A 102 3.23 20.06 -6.22
C GLU A 102 4.06 20.92 -5.27
N LYS A 103 5.28 21.28 -5.66
CA LYS A 103 6.09 22.23 -4.90
C LYS A 103 5.41 23.58 -5.05
N THR A 104 4.63 24.01 -4.07
CA THR A 104 4.16 25.41 -3.99
C THR A 104 5.41 26.28 -4.00
N ARG A 105 5.72 26.87 -5.17
CA ARG A 105 6.73 27.93 -5.24
C ARG A 105 6.23 29.03 -4.31
N PRO A 106 7.04 29.53 -3.35
CA PRO A 106 6.67 30.76 -2.67
C PRO A 106 6.43 31.80 -3.75
N ARG A 107 5.23 32.39 -3.74
CA ARG A 107 4.88 33.48 -4.63
C ARG A 107 5.86 34.60 -4.26
N GLY A 108 6.84 34.84 -5.13
CA GLY A 108 7.77 35.94 -4.95
C GLY A 108 6.97 37.23 -4.79
N GLU A 109 7.22 37.93 -3.70
CA GLU A 109 6.86 39.33 -3.56
C GLU A 109 7.81 40.10 -4.48
N ASP A 110 7.29 40.55 -5.63
CA ASP A 110 7.87 41.63 -6.44
C ASP A 110 7.32 42.99 -5.96
#